data_AF-A0A0C2D4Q1-F1
#
_entry.id   AF-A0A0C2D4Q1-F1
#
_cell.length_a   1.000
_cell.length_b   1.000
_cell.length_c   1.000
_cell.angle_alpha   90.00
_cell.angle_beta   90.00
_cell.angle_gamma   90.00
#
_symmetry.space_group_name_H-M   'P 1'
#
loop_
_entity.id
_entity.type
_entity.pdbx_description
1 polymer ?
#
loop_
_entity_poly.entity_id
_entity_poly.type
_entity_poly.pdbx_seq_one_letter_code
_entity_poly.pdbx_strand_id
1 'polypeptide(L)'
;MPTVRDILPQGGFMNKFDLKSGYHHLLIRPSFQKSLGFSWLGCSYVFRGLLFGLSPAPFTFTKLFRPLLAHWRKQGMGIAVYLDHGLIWGNSARECEDNSAIVRRDLRLAGFTVAEEKSSWLPCQKIV
;
A
#
# COMPACT_ATOMS: atom_id res chain seq x y z
N MET A 1 -19.22 10.09 6.42
CA MET A 1 -17.77 10.40 6.38
C MET A 1 -17.41 10.76 4.95
N PRO A 2 -16.58 11.78 4.72
CA PRO A 2 -16.12 12.11 3.37
C PRO A 2 -15.31 10.95 2.78
N THR A 3 -15.59 10.61 1.53
CA THR A 3 -14.79 9.68 0.74
C THR A 3 -13.52 10.37 0.26
N VAL A 4 -12.57 9.58 -0.28
CA VAL A 4 -11.37 10.15 -0.92
C VAL A 4 -11.77 11.13 -2.03
N ARG A 5 -12.84 10.85 -2.78
CA ARG A 5 -13.33 11.74 -3.83
C ARG A 5 -13.75 13.11 -3.30
N ASP A 6 -14.29 13.17 -2.09
CA ASP A 6 -14.79 14.42 -1.48
C ASP A 6 -13.66 15.32 -0.96
N ILE A 7 -12.45 14.79 -0.81
CA ILE A 7 -11.27 15.51 -0.29
C ILE A 7 -10.22 15.80 -1.37
N LEU A 8 -10.41 15.29 -2.59
CA LEU A 8 -9.51 15.59 -3.70
C LEU A 8 -9.68 17.07 -4.11
N PRO A 9 -8.58 17.82 -4.25
CA PRO A 9 -8.65 19.21 -4.69
C PRO A 9 -9.18 19.30 -6.12
N GLN A 10 -10.09 20.25 -6.36
CA GLN A 10 -10.63 20.49 -7.70
C GLN A 10 -9.49 20.94 -8.64
N GLY A 11 -9.33 20.23 -9.75
CA GLY A 11 -8.22 20.49 -10.69
C GLY A 11 -6.85 20.07 -10.18
N GLY A 12 -6.76 19.41 -9.02
CA GLY A 12 -5.52 18.91 -8.46
C GLY A 12 -4.94 17.72 -9.21
N PHE A 13 -3.72 17.36 -8.84
CA PHE A 13 -2.96 16.27 -9.43
C PHE A 13 -2.88 15.09 -8.48
N MET A 14 -2.74 13.91 -9.05
CA MET A 14 -2.70 12.66 -8.32
C MET A 14 -1.58 11.74 -8.85
N ASN A 15 -1.12 10.88 -7.97
CA ASN A 15 -0.31 9.71 -8.28
C ASN A 15 -0.93 8.49 -7.61
N LYS A 16 -0.74 7.32 -8.22
CA LYS A 16 -1.07 6.05 -7.57
C LYS A 16 0.14 5.14 -7.48
N PHE A 17 0.17 4.31 -6.45
CA PHE A 17 1.12 3.22 -6.35
C PHE A 17 0.42 1.93 -5.96
N ASP A 18 1.04 0.82 -6.34
CA ASP A 18 0.55 -0.54 -6.07
C ASP A 18 1.68 -1.36 -5.47
N LEU A 19 1.45 -2.01 -4.32
CA LEU A 19 2.48 -2.85 -3.72
C LEU A 19 2.59 -4.19 -4.43
N LYS A 20 3.81 -4.58 -4.80
CA LYS A 20 4.06 -5.85 -5.48
C LYS A 20 3.76 -7.02 -4.56
N SER A 21 2.77 -7.83 -4.92
CA SER A 21 2.38 -8.99 -4.10
C SER A 21 1.98 -8.62 -2.66
N GLY A 22 1.49 -7.40 -2.43
CA GLY A 22 0.72 -6.99 -1.27
C GLY A 22 1.02 -7.66 0.07
N TYR A 23 0.10 -8.51 0.53
CA TYR A 23 0.21 -9.25 1.79
C TYR A 23 1.48 -10.11 1.93
N HIS A 24 2.06 -10.60 0.83
CA HIS A 24 3.26 -11.46 0.89
C HIS A 24 4.52 -10.75 1.40
N HIS A 25 4.50 -9.43 1.57
CA HIS A 25 5.56 -8.70 2.29
C HIS A 25 5.64 -9.06 3.77
N LEU A 26 4.56 -9.61 4.35
CA LEU A 26 4.48 -9.91 5.77
C LEU A 26 4.68 -11.40 6.02
N LEU A 27 5.72 -11.73 6.79
CA LEU A 27 5.93 -13.10 7.24
C LEU A 27 4.98 -13.44 8.40
N ILE A 28 4.43 -14.65 8.33
CA ILE A 28 3.65 -15.24 9.41
C ILE A 28 4.62 -15.84 10.42
N ARG A 29 4.40 -15.59 11.70
CA ARG A 29 5.20 -16.19 12.78
C ARG A 29 5.16 -17.73 12.66
N PRO A 30 6.31 -18.44 12.79
CA PRO A 30 6.38 -19.89 12.61
C PRO A 30 5.34 -20.71 13.40
N SER A 31 4.96 -20.26 14.60
CA SER A 31 3.93 -20.91 15.43
C SER A 31 2.55 -20.94 14.77
N PHE A 32 2.20 -19.95 13.94
CA PHE A 32 0.91 -19.88 13.23
C PHE A 32 0.97 -20.51 11.82
N GLN A 33 2.14 -20.83 11.29
CA GLN A 33 2.25 -21.42 9.94
C GLN A 33 1.65 -22.83 9.87
N LYS A 34 1.70 -23.58 10.98
CA LYS A 34 1.13 -24.94 11.06
C LYS A 34 -0.38 -25.00 10.83
N SER A 35 -1.11 -23.94 11.17
CA SER A 35 -2.57 -23.84 10.91
C SER A 35 -2.90 -23.39 9.49
N LEU A 36 -1.88 -23.10 8.68
CA LEU A 36 -1.98 -22.61 7.30
C LEU A 36 -1.34 -23.60 6.32
N GLY A 37 -1.45 -24.87 6.65
CA GLY A 37 -0.92 -25.96 5.82
C GLY A 37 -1.91 -26.41 4.76
N PHE A 38 -1.39 -26.94 3.65
CA PHE A 38 -2.15 -27.62 2.61
C PHE A 38 -1.35 -28.80 2.05
N SER A 39 -2.04 -29.78 1.46
CA SER A 39 -1.42 -30.92 0.80
C SER A 39 -1.58 -30.80 -0.71
N TRP A 40 -0.52 -31.07 -1.46
CA TRP A 40 -0.52 -31.07 -2.91
C TRP A 40 0.41 -32.17 -3.43
N LEU A 41 -0.11 -33.04 -4.30
CA LEU A 41 0.61 -34.18 -4.89
C LEU A 41 1.34 -35.06 -3.85
N GLY A 42 0.71 -35.29 -2.69
CA GLY A 42 1.30 -36.09 -1.61
C GLY A 42 2.33 -35.36 -0.75
N CYS A 43 2.64 -34.11 -1.05
CA CYS A 43 3.55 -33.26 -0.28
C CYS A 43 2.76 -32.26 0.59
N SER A 44 3.23 -32.03 1.81
CA SER A 44 2.65 -31.02 2.72
C SER A 44 3.43 -29.71 2.64
N TYR A 45 2.70 -28.60 2.52
CA TYR A 45 3.24 -27.25 2.44
C TYR A 45 2.60 -26.37 3.50
N VAL A 46 3.31 -25.33 3.93
CA VAL A 46 2.79 -24.29 4.81
C VAL A 46 3.10 -22.91 4.24
N PHE A 47 2.15 -21.98 4.36
CA PHE A 47 2.39 -20.61 3.95
C PHE A 47 3.30 -19.89 4.95
N ARG A 48 4.40 -19.29 4.43
CA ARG A 48 5.32 -18.47 5.22
C ARG A 48 4.94 -16.99 5.24
N GLY A 49 4.31 -16.51 4.17
CA GLY A 49 3.82 -15.14 4.04
C GLY A 49 2.32 -15.05 4.31
N LEU A 50 1.85 -13.86 4.65
CA LEU A 50 0.43 -13.57 4.83
C LEU A 50 -0.29 -13.77 3.49
N LEU A 51 -1.24 -14.70 3.48
CA LEU A 51 -2.00 -15.07 2.28
C LEU A 51 -3.34 -14.33 2.18
N PHE A 52 -3.82 -14.20 0.95
CA PHE A 52 -5.16 -13.70 0.68
C PHE A 52 -6.23 -14.66 1.20
N GLY A 53 -7.33 -14.13 1.74
CA GLY A 53 -8.42 -14.92 2.33
C GLY A 53 -8.30 -15.15 3.84
N LEU A 54 -7.18 -14.78 4.47
CA LEU A 54 -7.12 -14.72 5.94
C LEU A 54 -7.90 -13.52 6.45
N SER A 55 -8.91 -13.78 7.29
CA SER A 55 -9.69 -12.74 7.97
C SER A 55 -8.83 -11.64 8.64
N PRO A 56 -7.69 -11.95 9.31
CA PRO A 56 -6.86 -10.89 9.91
C PRO A 56 -5.96 -10.13 8.92
N ALA A 57 -5.83 -10.56 7.67
CA ALA A 57 -4.87 -9.97 6.74
C ALA A 57 -5.14 -8.47 6.44
N PRO A 58 -6.38 -8.06 6.06
CA PRO A 58 -6.70 -6.65 5.85
C PRO A 58 -6.43 -5.76 7.08
N PHE A 59 -6.80 -6.26 8.26
CA PHE A 59 -6.61 -5.56 9.53
C PHE A 59 -5.12 -5.37 9.84
N THR A 60 -4.33 -6.43 9.68
CA THR A 60 -2.88 -6.43 9.93
C THR A 60 -2.20 -5.42 9.02
N PHE A 61 -2.53 -5.44 7.73
CA PHE A 61 -1.96 -4.52 6.75
C PHE A 61 -2.32 -3.06 7.05
N THR A 62 -3.59 -2.81 7.36
CA THR A 62 -4.06 -1.46 7.74
C THR A 62 -3.31 -0.96 8.97
N LYS A 63 -3.13 -1.79 10.01
CA LYS A 63 -2.39 -1.42 11.22
C LYS A 63 -0.93 -1.11 10.92
N LEU A 64 -0.30 -1.87 10.05
CA LEU A 64 1.11 -1.70 9.68
C LEU A 64 1.35 -0.41 8.89
N PHE A 65 0.38 0.04 8.08
CA PHE A 65 0.47 1.30 7.35
C PHE A 65 0.16 2.56 8.17
N ARG A 66 -0.46 2.43 9.35
CA ARG A 66 -0.86 3.60 10.18
C ARG A 66 0.31 4.54 10.53
N PRO A 67 1.51 4.06 10.92
CA PRO A 67 2.63 4.94 11.23
C PRO A 67 3.11 5.73 10.01
N LEU A 68 3.19 5.09 8.84
CA LEU A 68 3.57 5.76 7.58
C LEU A 68 2.53 6.81 7.18
N LEU A 69 1.24 6.46 7.22
CA LEU A 69 0.16 7.41 6.96
C LEU A 69 0.18 8.60 7.92
N ALA A 70 0.43 8.36 9.20
CA ALA A 70 0.55 9.43 10.19
C ALA A 70 1.77 10.33 9.91
N HIS A 71 2.90 9.74 9.54
CA HIS A 71 4.12 10.46 9.18
C HIS A 71 3.92 11.39 7.98
N TRP A 72 3.32 10.90 6.90
CA TRP A 72 3.04 11.69 5.69
C TRP A 72 1.98 12.76 5.92
N ARG A 73 0.88 12.43 6.59
CA ARG A 73 -0.19 13.41 6.88
C ARG A 73 0.26 14.52 7.82
N LYS A 74 1.17 14.24 8.76
CA LYS A 74 1.76 15.26 9.63
C LYS A 74 2.60 16.29 8.85
N GLN A 75 3.07 15.94 7.66
CA GLN A 75 3.76 16.85 6.74
C GLN A 75 2.79 17.61 5.82
N GLY A 76 1.47 17.43 5.97
CA GLY A 76 0.46 18.09 5.14
C GLY A 76 0.15 17.36 3.83
N MET A 77 0.67 16.15 3.62
CA MET A 77 0.50 15.42 2.36
C MET A 77 -0.91 14.85 2.20
N GLY A 78 -1.51 15.04 1.02
CA GLY A 78 -2.70 14.33 0.58
C GLY A 78 -2.38 12.88 0.28
N ILE A 79 -2.75 11.96 1.16
CA ILE A 79 -2.50 10.52 0.97
C ILE A 79 -3.58 9.62 1.58
N ALA A 80 -3.93 8.59 0.82
CA ALA A 80 -4.78 7.48 1.23
C ALA A 80 -4.15 6.16 0.80
N VAL A 81 -4.26 5.14 1.64
CA VAL A 81 -3.83 3.77 1.32
C VAL A 81 -4.99 2.84 1.66
N TYR A 82 -5.34 1.98 0.71
CA TYR A 82 -6.31 0.91 0.88
C TYR A 82 -5.67 -0.41 0.45
N LEU A 83 -5.34 -1.23 1.45
CA LEU A 83 -4.58 -2.46 1.27
C LEU A 83 -3.32 -2.17 0.43
N ASP A 84 -3.18 -2.81 -0.72
CA ASP A 84 -1.99 -2.73 -1.56
C ASP A 84 -1.97 -1.48 -2.46
N HIS A 85 -3.06 -0.71 -2.50
CA HIS A 85 -3.17 0.47 -3.36
C HIS A 85 -2.99 1.76 -2.54
N GLY A 86 -2.16 2.66 -3.04
CA GLY A 86 -2.00 4.01 -2.51
C GLY A 86 -2.36 5.08 -3.51
N LEU A 87 -2.92 6.17 -3.01
CA LEU A 87 -3.24 7.38 -3.75
C LEU A 87 -2.61 8.58 -3.05
N ILE A 88 -1.90 9.39 -3.82
CA ILE A 88 -1.25 10.62 -3.40
C ILE A 88 -1.87 11.75 -4.21
N TRP A 89 -2.09 12.92 -3.62
CA TRP A 89 -2.60 14.07 -4.34
C TRP A 89 -2.03 15.38 -3.82
N GLY A 90 -2.09 16.41 -4.66
CA GLY A 90 -1.66 17.78 -4.36
C GLY A 90 -2.38 18.80 -5.23
N ASN A 91 -2.22 20.08 -4.90
CA ASN A 91 -2.84 21.19 -5.65
C ASN A 91 -2.08 21.52 -6.94
N SER A 92 -0.82 21.11 -7.04
CA SER A 92 0.01 21.30 -8.23
C SER A 92 0.73 20.00 -8.63
N ALA A 93 1.13 19.89 -9.90
CA ALA A 93 1.90 18.76 -10.39
C ALA A 93 3.21 18.60 -9.61
N ARG A 94 3.93 19.70 -9.36
CA ARG A 94 5.20 19.71 -8.64
C ARG A 94 5.05 19.21 -7.19
N GLU A 95 4.04 19.70 -6.47
CA GLU A 95 3.76 19.23 -5.11
C GLU A 95 3.47 17.72 -5.10
N CYS A 96 2.69 17.23 -6.07
CA CYS A 96 2.36 15.82 -6.18
C CYS A 96 3.62 14.97 -6.50
N GLU A 97 4.49 15.46 -7.38
CA GLU A 97 5.77 14.83 -7.72
C GLU A 97 6.70 14.74 -6.51
N ASP A 98 6.94 15.86 -5.81
CA ASP A 98 7.77 15.93 -4.61
C ASP A 98 7.25 14.97 -3.52
N ASN A 99 5.93 14.99 -3.28
CA ASN A 99 5.26 14.10 -2.33
C ASN A 99 5.42 12.63 -2.71
N SER A 100 5.25 12.30 -3.99
CA SER A 100 5.37 10.93 -4.48
C SER A 100 6.80 10.38 -4.36
N ALA A 101 7.82 11.22 -4.57
CA ALA A 101 9.21 10.86 -4.36
C ALA A 101 9.50 10.50 -2.89
N ILE A 102 8.96 11.29 -1.94
CA ILE A 102 9.06 11.01 -0.50
C ILE A 102 8.39 9.67 -0.17
N VAL A 103 7.14 9.47 -0.60
CA VAL A 103 6.40 8.22 -0.33
C VAL A 103 7.12 7.01 -0.90
N ARG A 104 7.59 7.08 -2.14
CA ARG A 104 8.32 5.98 -2.80
C ARG A 104 9.61 5.63 -2.05
N ARG A 105 10.35 6.63 -1.57
CA ARG A 105 11.54 6.43 -0.74
C ARG A 105 11.18 5.76 0.59
N ASP A 106 10.17 6.26 1.28
CA ASP A 106 9.78 5.79 2.61
C ASP A 106 9.24 4.35 2.56
N LEU A 107 8.47 4.01 1.52
CA LEU A 107 8.03 2.63 1.27
C LEU A 107 9.23 1.69 1.13
N ARG A 108 10.24 2.07 0.33
CA ARG A 108 11.46 1.28 0.16
C ARG A 108 12.21 1.11 1.49
N LEU A 109 12.34 2.18 2.27
CA LEU A 109 12.99 2.13 3.59
C LEU A 109 12.23 1.26 4.61
N ALA A 110 10.91 1.23 4.51
CA ALA A 110 10.06 0.35 5.32
C ALA A 110 10.06 -1.12 4.86
N GLY A 111 10.77 -1.44 3.77
CA GLY A 111 10.88 -2.81 3.24
C GLY A 111 9.76 -3.21 2.28
N PHE A 112 8.94 -2.26 1.83
CA PHE A 112 7.94 -2.51 0.80
C PHE A 112 8.51 -2.41 -0.60
N THR A 113 8.03 -3.28 -1.48
CA THR A 113 8.29 -3.26 -2.91
C THR A 113 7.06 -2.78 -3.65
N VAL A 114 7.23 -1.81 -4.54
CA VAL A 114 6.16 -1.31 -5.40
C VAL A 114 6.18 -2.06 -6.73
N ALA A 115 5.01 -2.39 -7.27
CA ALA A 115 4.81 -2.81 -8.65
C ALA A 115 4.88 -1.58 -9.56
N GLU A 116 6.07 -1.27 -10.04
CA GLU A 116 6.33 -0.09 -10.89
C GLU A 116 5.46 -0.09 -12.14
N GLU A 117 5.20 -1.26 -12.71
CA GLU A 117 4.37 -1.46 -13.90
C GLU A 117 2.87 -1.16 -13.67
N LYS A 118 2.41 -1.18 -12.42
CA LYS A 118 1.04 -0.85 -12.02
C LYS A 118 0.90 0.54 -11.39
N SER A 119 2.03 1.18 -11.12
CA SER A 119 2.10 2.47 -10.44
C SER A 119 2.15 3.62 -11.44
N SER A 120 1.63 4.76 -11.05
CA SER A 120 1.65 6.00 -11.83
C SER A 120 2.25 7.11 -10.98
N TRP A 121 3.55 7.29 -11.15
CA TRP A 121 4.36 8.27 -10.42
C TRP A 121 4.46 9.64 -11.11
N LEU A 122 3.97 9.74 -12.35
CA LEU A 122 3.85 11.04 -13.03
C LEU A 122 2.51 11.68 -12.65
N PRO A 123 2.52 12.92 -12.11
CA PRO A 123 1.30 13.59 -11.68
C PRO A 123 0.27 13.70 -12.82
N CYS A 124 -0.97 13.27 -12.55
CA CYS A 124 -2.05 13.36 -13.52
C CYS A 124 -3.37 13.77 -12.86
N GLN A 125 -4.26 14.41 -13.62
CA GLN A 125 -5.60 14.80 -13.13
C GLN A 125 -6.64 13.68 -13.30
N LYS A 126 -6.29 12.61 -14.01
CA LYS A 126 -7.12 11.43 -14.23
C LYS A 126 -6.28 10.18 -14.07
N ILE A 127 -6.64 9.36 -13.11
CA ILE A 127 -6.05 8.04 -12.91
C ILE A 127 -7.01 7.01 -13.49
N VAL A 128 -6.50 6.17 -14.39
CA VAL A 128 -7.18 4.98 -14.93
C VAL A 128 -6.85 3.78 -14.06
#